data_AF-A0A072TZN0-F1
#
_entry.id   AF-A0A072TZN0-F1
#
_cell.length_a   1.000
_cell.length_b   1.000
_cell.length_c   1.000
_cell.angle_alpha   90.00
_cell.angle_beta   90.00
_cell.angle_gamma   90.00
#
_symmetry.space_group_name_H-M   'P 1'
#
loop_
_entity.id
_entity.type
_entity.pdbx_description
1 polymer ?
#
loop_
_entity_poly.entity_id
_entity_poly.type
_entity_poly.pdbx_seq_one_letter_code
_entity_poly.pdbx_strand_id
1 'polypeptide(L)'
;MGTSYTVMMRCSPSNSLFKALKPNFRNSNLVPNSSLPFFSSTQINKGASRCSHSHGGGTGRAYDALLLDAGGTLLQLANPVEDTYATIGSKYGLTVNPAKIKQGFKRAFSAQWSEKLRYQGDGRPFWKFVVSEATGCGDEDFFEEVYEYYAKGDAWHLPNGAFDTMTLLKDAGVKMAVVSNFDSRLRKLLKDLNILHL
;
A
#
# COMPACT_ATOMS: atom_id res chain seq x y z
N MET A 1 -1.51 48.00 38.85
CA MET A 1 -0.20 47.45 38.44
C MET A 1 -0.45 46.10 37.80
N GLY A 2 -0.30 45.99 36.49
CA GLY A 2 -0.51 44.76 35.74
C GLY A 2 0.18 44.89 34.39
N THR A 3 1.45 44.49 34.33
CA THR A 3 2.24 44.48 33.10
C THR A 3 1.99 43.19 32.34
N SER A 4 1.43 43.34 31.14
CA SER A 4 1.28 42.29 30.14
C SER A 4 2.60 42.12 29.40
N TYR A 5 3.19 40.93 29.39
CA TYR A 5 4.39 40.62 28.61
C TYR A 5 4.00 39.79 27.40
N THR A 6 4.04 40.42 26.23
CA THR A 6 4.08 39.77 24.92
C THR A 6 5.54 39.42 24.61
N VAL A 7 5.86 38.14 24.48
CA VAL A 7 7.17 37.69 23.96
C VAL A 7 6.99 37.24 22.52
N MET A 8 7.44 38.10 21.61
CA MET A 8 7.76 37.76 20.22
C MET A 8 9.05 36.93 20.21
N MET A 9 9.01 35.68 19.74
CA MET A 9 10.22 34.94 19.39
C MET A 9 10.42 34.95 17.88
N ARG A 10 11.53 35.59 17.48
CA ARG A 10 12.08 35.65 16.12
C ARG A 10 12.63 34.29 15.69
N CYS A 11 12.36 33.92 14.43
CA CYS A 11 12.99 32.80 13.75
C CYS A 11 14.46 33.11 13.40
N SER A 12 15.34 32.14 13.60
CA SER A 12 16.68 32.08 13.00
C SER A 12 16.79 30.80 12.16
N PRO A 13 17.36 30.83 10.94
CA PRO A 13 17.57 29.63 10.15
C PRO A 13 18.97 29.05 10.42
N SER A 14 19.03 27.86 11.00
CA SER A 14 20.27 27.07 11.07
C SER A 14 20.41 26.22 9.80
N ASN A 15 21.39 26.56 8.97
CA ASN A 15 21.87 25.71 7.88
C ASN A 15 22.55 24.47 8.47
N SER A 16 22.08 23.28 8.10
CA SER A 16 22.86 22.05 8.21
C SER A 16 22.61 21.18 6.98
N LEU A 17 23.69 21.00 6.21
CA LEU A 17 23.78 20.16 5.03
C LEU A 17 23.86 18.69 5.46
N PHE A 18 22.78 17.94 5.28
CA PHE A 18 22.83 16.48 5.21
C PHE A 18 22.21 16.02 3.88
N LYS A 19 23.05 15.47 3.01
CA LYS A 19 22.62 14.80 1.77
C LYS A 19 21.90 13.51 2.14
N ALA A 20 20.57 13.51 2.08
CA ALA A 20 19.77 12.29 2.09
C ALA A 20 19.66 11.72 0.67
N LEU A 21 20.02 10.44 0.52
CA LEU A 21 19.79 9.66 -0.69
C LEU A 21 18.28 9.57 -0.95
N LYS A 22 17.83 10.19 -2.04
CA LYS A 22 16.42 10.13 -2.49
C LYS A 22 16.13 8.77 -3.12
N PRO A 23 15.04 8.07 -2.75
CA PRO A 23 14.48 7.05 -3.62
C PRO A 23 13.81 7.72 -4.82
N ASN A 24 14.27 7.36 -6.02
CA ASN A 24 13.67 7.79 -7.28
C ASN A 24 12.29 7.14 -7.46
N PHE A 25 11.22 7.84 -7.11
CA PHE A 25 9.90 7.52 -7.65
C PHE A 25 9.84 8.07 -9.08
N ARG A 26 10.16 7.22 -10.06
CA ARG A 26 9.85 7.50 -11.46
C ARG A 26 8.34 7.30 -11.67
N ASN A 27 7.65 8.40 -11.95
CA ASN A 27 6.35 8.41 -12.62
C ASN A 27 6.45 7.65 -13.95
N SER A 28 5.69 6.57 -14.12
CA SER A 28 5.38 6.03 -15.44
C SER A 28 4.02 6.57 -15.89
N ASN A 29 4.06 7.59 -16.73
CA ASN A 29 2.92 7.97 -17.56
C ASN A 29 2.68 6.87 -18.61
N LEU A 30 1.41 6.51 -18.77
CA LEU A 30 0.88 5.63 -19.81
C LEU A 30 0.94 6.31 -21.19
N VAL A 31 1.33 5.56 -22.22
CA VAL A 31 0.82 5.67 -23.61
C VAL A 31 0.75 4.25 -24.21
N PRO A 32 -0.30 3.86 -24.97
CA PRO A 32 -0.57 2.48 -25.39
C PRO A 32 -0.16 2.15 -26.84
N ASN A 33 -0.32 0.86 -27.19
CA ASN A 33 -0.27 0.16 -28.49
C ASN A 33 1.09 -0.35 -29.00
N SER A 34 1.23 -1.68 -29.18
CA SER A 34 0.78 -2.39 -30.40
C SER A 34 1.35 -3.82 -30.49
N SER A 35 0.46 -4.78 -30.80
CA SER A 35 0.61 -5.97 -31.68
C SER A 35 1.73 -7.02 -31.49
N LEU A 36 1.29 -8.21 -31.01
CA LEU A 36 1.46 -9.60 -31.54
C LEU A 36 2.89 -10.21 -31.74
N PRO A 37 3.09 -11.55 -31.79
CA PRO A 37 2.13 -12.65 -32.06
C PRO A 37 2.17 -13.82 -31.04
N PHE A 38 1.02 -14.46 -30.74
CA PHE A 38 0.57 -15.74 -31.33
C PHE A 38 1.70 -16.70 -31.74
N PHE A 39 1.93 -17.75 -30.95
CA PHE A 39 2.62 -18.95 -31.43
C PHE A 39 1.67 -20.14 -31.46
N SER A 40 1.53 -20.62 -32.69
CA SER A 40 0.78 -21.79 -33.13
C SER A 40 1.39 -23.09 -32.62
N SER A 41 0.52 -24.03 -32.28
CA SER A 41 0.77 -25.47 -32.24
C SER A 41 1.35 -25.97 -33.56
N THR A 42 2.41 -26.80 -33.53
CA THR A 42 2.60 -27.96 -34.43
C THR A 42 3.72 -28.93 -33.99
N GLN A 43 3.30 -30.17 -33.76
CA GLN A 43 3.90 -31.49 -34.07
C GLN A 43 5.23 -31.99 -33.47
N ILE A 44 5.06 -32.92 -32.51
CA ILE A 44 5.56 -34.31 -32.41
C ILE A 44 6.75 -34.69 -33.33
N ASN A 45 7.92 -34.89 -32.72
CA ASN A 45 8.97 -35.75 -33.26
C ASN A 45 9.06 -37.03 -32.42
N LYS A 46 8.83 -38.19 -33.07
CA LYS A 46 9.09 -39.52 -32.53
C LYS A 46 10.58 -39.84 -32.67
N GLY A 47 11.30 -39.90 -31.56
CA GLY A 47 12.66 -40.44 -31.49
C GLY A 47 12.77 -41.32 -30.25
N ALA A 48 12.67 -42.63 -30.44
CA ALA A 48 12.81 -43.60 -29.38
C ALA A 48 14.30 -43.77 -29.02
N SER A 49 14.68 -43.34 -27.82
CA SER A 49 15.88 -43.83 -27.13
C SER A 49 15.47 -44.30 -25.75
N ARG A 50 15.56 -45.62 -25.56
CA ARG A 50 15.28 -46.33 -24.33
C ARG A 50 16.45 -46.13 -23.38
N CYS A 51 16.26 -45.32 -22.35
CA CYS A 51 17.10 -45.32 -21.15
C CYS A 51 16.17 -45.38 -19.93
N SER A 52 16.05 -46.57 -19.38
CA SER A 52 15.40 -46.84 -18.10
C SER A 52 16.30 -46.36 -16.96
N HIS A 53 16.04 -45.14 -16.49
CA HIS A 53 16.42 -44.70 -15.15
C HIS A 53 15.20 -44.13 -14.45
N SER A 54 14.72 -44.91 -13.49
CA SER A 54 13.78 -44.54 -12.46
C SER A 54 14.38 -43.47 -11.56
N HIS A 55 14.09 -42.19 -11.84
CA HIS A 55 14.03 -41.10 -10.88
C HIS A 55 12.86 -40.21 -11.33
N GLY A 56 11.82 -40.13 -10.50
CA GLY A 56 10.71 -39.21 -10.72
C GLY A 56 11.26 -37.79 -10.78
N GLY A 57 11.29 -37.23 -11.98
CA GLY A 57 11.76 -35.88 -12.27
C GLY A 57 10.79 -34.84 -11.75
N GLY A 58 10.73 -34.69 -10.42
CA GLY A 58 10.23 -33.47 -9.82
C GLY A 58 11.22 -32.38 -10.16
N THR A 59 10.89 -31.50 -11.10
CA THR A 59 11.54 -30.19 -11.15
C THR A 59 11.21 -29.52 -9.82
N GLY A 60 12.11 -29.65 -8.85
CA GLY A 60 11.95 -29.02 -7.54
C GLY A 60 11.67 -27.53 -7.73
N ARG A 61 10.84 -26.97 -6.86
CA ARG A 61 10.61 -25.52 -6.82
C ARG A 61 11.93 -24.76 -6.83
N ALA A 62 12.03 -23.70 -7.63
CA ALA A 62 13.23 -22.88 -7.71
C ALA A 62 13.50 -22.10 -6.41
N TYR A 63 12.45 -21.85 -5.62
CA TYR A 63 12.52 -21.08 -4.38
C TYR A 63 11.71 -21.77 -3.28
N ASP A 64 12.22 -21.71 -2.05
CA ASP A 64 11.55 -22.29 -0.89
C ASP A 64 10.49 -21.38 -0.26
N ALA A 65 10.64 -20.06 -0.42
CA ALA A 65 9.76 -19.08 0.19
C ALA A 65 9.66 -17.78 -0.62
N LEU A 66 8.57 -17.04 -0.40
CA LEU A 66 8.30 -15.71 -0.93
C LEU A 66 7.85 -14.76 0.20
N LEU A 67 8.49 -13.59 0.29
CA LEU A 67 8.08 -12.51 1.19
C LEU A 67 7.33 -11.45 0.40
N LEU A 68 6.14 -11.08 0.86
CA LEU A 68 5.24 -10.15 0.18
C LEU A 68 5.06 -8.90 1.04
N ASP A 69 5.22 -7.72 0.43
CA ASP A 69 4.69 -6.50 1.06
C ASP A 69 3.15 -6.48 0.94
N ALA A 70 2.49 -5.71 1.80
CA ALA A 70 1.05 -5.51 1.75
C ALA A 70 0.68 -4.30 0.88
N GLY A 71 1.02 -3.08 1.30
CA GLY A 71 0.54 -1.85 0.67
C GLY A 71 1.10 -1.65 -0.74
N GLY A 72 0.24 -1.47 -1.74
CA GLY A 72 0.67 -1.28 -3.13
C GLY A 72 1.23 -2.54 -3.81
N THR A 73 1.39 -3.64 -3.07
CA THR A 73 1.67 -4.98 -3.61
C THR A 73 0.41 -5.83 -3.58
N LEU A 74 -0.04 -6.28 -2.40
CA LEU A 74 -1.26 -7.07 -2.24
C LEU A 74 -2.52 -6.21 -2.10
N LEU A 75 -2.43 -5.09 -1.37
CA LEU A 75 -3.58 -4.23 -1.07
C LEU A 75 -3.63 -3.08 -2.08
N GLN A 76 -4.62 -3.13 -2.96
CA GLN A 76 -4.97 -2.07 -3.91
C GLN A 76 -6.26 -1.39 -3.48
N LEU A 77 -6.33 -0.08 -3.62
CA LEU A 77 -7.50 0.71 -3.23
C LEU A 77 -8.65 0.47 -4.21
N ALA A 78 -9.84 0.15 -3.69
CA ALA A 78 -11.03 -0.03 -4.51
C ALA A 78 -11.52 1.28 -5.16
N ASN A 79 -11.30 2.40 -4.48
CA ASN A 79 -11.65 3.74 -4.93
C ASN A 79 -10.49 4.70 -4.67
N PRO A 80 -10.35 5.81 -5.44
CA PRO A 80 -9.40 6.85 -5.11
C PRO A 80 -9.60 7.35 -3.68
N VAL A 81 -8.48 7.54 -2.97
CA VAL A 81 -8.50 7.97 -1.55
C VAL A 81 -9.18 9.32 -1.43
N GLU A 82 -8.81 10.27 -2.28
CA GLU A 82 -9.38 11.61 -2.27
C GLU A 82 -10.91 11.66 -2.45
N ASP A 83 -11.46 10.79 -3.30
CA ASP A 83 -12.90 10.72 -3.56
C ASP A 83 -13.65 10.09 -2.40
N THR A 84 -13.06 9.04 -1.81
CA THR A 84 -13.59 8.39 -0.60
C THR A 84 -13.68 9.39 0.56
N TYR A 85 -12.61 10.16 0.79
CA TYR A 85 -12.56 11.16 1.85
C TYR A 85 -13.53 12.32 1.60
N ALA A 86 -13.65 12.81 0.37
CA ALA A 86 -14.64 13.84 0.03
C ALA A 86 -16.07 13.34 0.26
N THR A 87 -16.35 12.09 -0.12
CA THR A 87 -17.67 11.47 0.04
C THR A 87 -18.04 11.34 1.51
N ILE A 88 -17.19 10.72 2.33
CA ILE A 88 -17.43 10.56 3.77
C ILE A 88 -17.48 11.94 4.45
N GLY A 89 -16.52 12.81 4.14
CA GLY A 89 -16.41 14.13 4.76
C GLY A 89 -17.60 15.05 4.50
N SER A 90 -18.35 14.85 3.41
CA SER A 90 -19.54 15.66 3.11
C SER A 90 -20.59 15.63 4.23
N LYS A 91 -20.71 14.51 4.95
CA LYS A 91 -21.59 14.36 6.13
C LYS A 91 -21.19 15.27 7.29
N TYR A 92 -19.90 15.61 7.36
CA TYR A 92 -19.25 16.44 8.37
C TYR A 92 -19.03 17.88 7.89
N GLY A 93 -19.66 18.27 6.78
CA GLY A 93 -19.55 19.62 6.21
C GLY A 93 -18.28 19.88 5.41
N LEU A 94 -17.49 18.85 5.07
CA LEU A 94 -16.33 19.00 4.21
C LEU A 94 -16.77 19.34 2.78
N THR A 95 -16.34 20.50 2.28
CA THR A 95 -16.62 20.98 0.91
C THR A 95 -15.37 21.00 0.01
N VAL A 96 -14.30 20.33 0.46
CA VAL A 96 -12.99 20.36 -0.20
C VAL A 96 -12.99 19.45 -1.43
N ASN A 97 -12.55 19.99 -2.58
CA ASN A 97 -12.41 19.24 -3.82
C ASN A 97 -11.40 18.08 -3.66
N PRO A 98 -11.68 16.86 -4.18
CA PRO A 98 -10.75 15.72 -4.13
C PRO A 98 -9.31 16.04 -4.59
N ALA A 99 -9.12 16.86 -5.62
CA ALA A 99 -7.79 17.26 -6.07
C ALA A 99 -6.99 18.02 -4.99
N LYS A 100 -7.66 18.82 -4.16
CA LYS A 100 -7.03 19.51 -3.01
C LYS A 100 -6.73 18.53 -1.87
N ILE A 101 -7.61 17.56 -1.62
CA ILE A 101 -7.38 16.48 -0.64
C ILE A 101 -6.15 15.67 -1.03
N LYS A 102 -6.03 15.28 -2.31
CA LYS A 102 -4.87 14.58 -2.85
C LYS A 102 -3.57 15.35 -2.66
N GLN A 103 -3.59 16.67 -2.90
CA GLN A 103 -2.43 17.53 -2.62
C GLN A 103 -2.13 17.61 -1.13
N GLY A 104 -3.17 17.61 -0.28
CA GLY A 104 -3.04 17.56 1.17
C GLY A 104 -2.32 16.29 1.64
N PHE A 105 -2.70 15.11 1.14
CA PHE A 105 -1.98 13.87 1.43
C PHE A 105 -0.50 13.96 1.05
N LYS A 106 -0.19 14.52 -0.13
CA LYS A 106 1.21 14.74 -0.54
C LYS A 106 1.98 15.61 0.46
N ARG A 107 1.35 16.67 0.98
CA ARG A 107 1.96 17.54 2.02
C ARG A 107 2.13 16.77 3.33
N ALA A 108 1.10 16.09 3.81
CA ALA A 108 1.13 15.33 5.06
C ALA A 108 2.24 14.27 5.06
N PHE A 109 2.36 13.48 3.99
CA PHE A 109 3.43 12.47 3.89
C PHE A 109 4.83 13.06 3.69
N SER A 110 4.93 14.31 3.22
CA SER A 110 6.20 15.01 3.06
C SER A 110 6.61 15.83 4.29
N ALA A 111 5.72 15.96 5.28
CA ALA A 111 5.99 16.71 6.51
C ALA A 111 7.13 16.06 7.30
N GLN A 112 7.83 16.87 8.10
CA GLN A 112 8.77 16.34 9.09
C GLN A 112 7.97 15.81 10.27
N TRP A 113 8.18 14.53 10.59
CA TRP A 113 7.50 13.85 11.69
C TRP A 113 8.45 13.75 12.89
N SER A 114 7.88 13.65 14.09
CA SER A 114 8.67 13.36 15.30
C SER A 114 9.45 12.05 15.14
N GLU A 115 10.56 11.89 15.86
CA GLU A 115 11.37 10.66 15.81
C GLU A 115 10.65 9.38 16.31
N LYS A 116 9.44 9.50 16.86
CA LYS A 116 8.61 8.33 17.20
C LYS A 116 8.14 7.60 15.93
N LEU A 117 8.06 6.27 16.01
CA LEU A 117 7.60 5.45 14.88
C LEU A 117 6.15 5.83 14.50
N ARG A 118 5.90 5.99 13.20
CA ARG A 118 4.60 6.33 12.62
C ARG A 118 3.46 5.40 13.04
N TYR A 119 3.76 4.12 13.29
CA TYR A 119 2.76 3.09 13.61
C TYR A 119 2.95 2.50 15.01
N GLN A 120 3.38 3.31 15.99
CA GLN A 120 3.33 2.90 17.39
C GLN A 120 1.88 2.66 17.84
N GLY A 121 1.63 1.52 18.48
CA GLY A 121 0.28 1.10 18.87
C GLY A 121 -0.55 0.70 17.65
N ASP A 122 -1.70 1.34 17.47
CA ASP A 122 -2.56 1.17 16.30
C ASP A 122 -2.26 2.17 15.17
N GLY A 123 -1.32 3.09 15.38
CA GLY A 123 -0.99 4.13 14.40
C GLY A 123 -2.07 5.21 14.22
N ARG A 124 -3.15 5.21 15.03
CA ARG A 124 -4.22 6.22 14.94
C ARG A 124 -3.71 7.65 15.12
N PRO A 125 -2.81 7.98 16.06
CA PRO A 125 -2.30 9.35 16.19
C PRO A 125 -1.63 9.85 14.91
N PHE A 126 -0.91 8.98 14.21
CA PHE A 126 -0.31 9.29 12.92
C PHE A 126 -1.39 9.51 11.86
N TRP A 127 -2.33 8.58 11.72
CA TRP A 127 -3.38 8.69 10.72
C TRP A 127 -4.26 9.91 10.94
N LYS A 128 -4.61 10.24 12.18
CA LYS A 128 -5.39 11.42 12.52
C LYS A 128 -4.72 12.72 12.06
N PHE A 129 -3.40 12.84 12.29
CA PHE A 129 -2.64 13.95 11.73
C PHE A 129 -2.70 13.95 10.20
N VAL A 130 -2.46 12.81 9.54
CA VAL A 130 -2.49 12.73 8.07
C VAL A 130 -3.84 13.20 7.53
N VAL A 131 -4.95 12.72 8.12
CA VAL A 131 -6.30 13.08 7.70
C VAL A 131 -6.57 14.57 7.89
N SER A 132 -6.22 15.12 9.05
CA SER A 132 -6.37 16.55 9.34
C SER A 132 -5.56 17.41 8.37
N GLU A 133 -4.29 17.09 8.13
CA GLU A 133 -3.45 17.82 7.18
C GLU A 133 -3.93 17.68 5.73
N ALA A 134 -4.46 16.51 5.37
CA ALA A 134 -4.91 16.25 4.02
C ALA A 134 -6.21 16.98 3.68
N THR A 135 -7.14 17.03 4.62
CA THR A 135 -8.49 17.53 4.41
C THR A 135 -8.72 18.94 4.96
N GLY A 136 -7.90 19.37 5.91
CA GLY A 136 -8.16 20.57 6.71
C GLY A 136 -9.25 20.39 7.77
N CYS A 137 -9.72 19.16 8.01
CA CYS A 137 -10.78 18.84 8.96
C CYS A 137 -10.22 18.04 10.14
N GLY A 138 -10.34 18.59 11.35
CA GLY A 138 -9.93 17.95 12.60
C GLY A 138 -11.10 17.32 13.38
N ASP A 139 -12.24 17.08 12.72
CA ASP A 139 -13.41 16.45 13.33
C ASP A 139 -13.12 14.99 13.68
N GLU A 140 -13.44 14.59 14.92
CA GLU A 140 -13.13 13.25 15.43
C GLU A 140 -13.97 12.19 14.74
N ASP A 141 -15.27 12.43 14.62
CA ASP A 141 -16.20 11.44 14.08
C ASP A 141 -15.92 11.21 12.60
N PHE A 142 -15.50 12.25 11.87
CA PHE A 142 -14.99 12.12 10.51
C PHE A 142 -13.76 11.23 10.44
N PHE A 143 -12.77 11.46 11.31
CA PHE A 143 -11.57 10.62 11.37
C PHE A 143 -11.92 9.16 11.66
N GLU A 144 -12.81 8.91 12.62
CA GLU A 144 -13.24 7.58 13.00
C GLU A 144 -13.94 6.86 11.85
N GLU A 145 -14.84 7.54 11.12
CA GLU A 145 -15.52 6.92 9.98
C GLU A 145 -14.54 6.53 8.85
N VAL A 146 -13.60 7.42 8.50
CA VAL A 146 -12.59 7.07 7.46
C VAL A 146 -11.63 5.99 7.94
N TYR A 147 -11.24 6.00 9.22
CA TYR A 147 -10.34 5.01 9.78
C TYR A 147 -10.98 3.60 9.76
N GLU A 148 -12.26 3.50 10.12
CA GLU A 148 -13.04 2.27 10.06
C GLU A 148 -13.40 1.84 8.64
N TYR A 149 -13.58 2.77 7.71
CA TYR A 149 -13.77 2.44 6.29
C TYR A 149 -12.58 1.62 5.76
N TYR A 150 -11.34 2.08 6.00
CA TYR A 150 -10.13 1.37 5.55
C TYR A 150 -9.79 0.12 6.39
N ALA A 151 -10.51 -0.14 7.49
CA ALA A 151 -10.41 -1.38 8.25
C ALA A 151 -11.26 -2.53 7.67
N LYS A 152 -12.04 -2.27 6.61
CA LYS A 152 -12.92 -3.24 5.96
C LYS A 152 -12.32 -3.72 4.64
N GLY A 153 -12.46 -5.02 4.35
CA GLY A 153 -12.00 -5.63 3.10
C GLY A 153 -12.50 -4.91 1.84
N ASP A 154 -13.75 -4.41 1.84
CA ASP A 154 -14.37 -3.75 0.67
C ASP A 154 -13.67 -2.46 0.23
N ALA A 155 -12.86 -1.84 1.09
CA ALA A 155 -12.03 -0.69 0.71
C ALA A 155 -10.82 -1.11 -0.16
N TRP A 156 -10.59 -2.42 -0.30
CA TRP A 156 -9.41 -3.00 -0.90
C TRP A 156 -9.76 -4.10 -1.90
N HIS A 157 -8.83 -4.36 -2.81
CA HIS A 157 -8.85 -5.56 -3.63
C HIS A 157 -7.42 -6.05 -3.88
N LEU A 158 -7.30 -7.29 -4.34
CA LEU A 158 -6.02 -7.85 -4.80
C LEU A 158 -5.73 -7.40 -6.24
N PRO A 159 -4.46 -7.31 -6.65
CA PRO A 159 -4.12 -7.19 -8.07
C PRO A 159 -4.65 -8.39 -8.87
N ASN A 160 -4.93 -8.15 -10.15
CA ASN A 160 -5.36 -9.21 -11.07
C ASN A 160 -4.34 -10.36 -11.09
N GLY A 161 -4.82 -11.59 -10.90
CA GLY A 161 -4.00 -12.80 -10.90
C GLY A 161 -3.19 -13.06 -9.62
N ALA A 162 -3.21 -12.16 -8.63
CA ALA A 162 -2.46 -12.35 -7.39
C ALA A 162 -2.93 -13.58 -6.61
N PHE A 163 -4.25 -13.76 -6.48
CA PHE A 163 -4.85 -14.91 -5.78
C PHE A 163 -4.44 -16.24 -6.42
N ASP A 164 -4.58 -16.35 -7.74
CA ASP A 164 -4.22 -17.56 -8.49
C ASP A 164 -2.72 -17.85 -8.38
N THR A 165 -1.88 -16.82 -8.49
CA THR A 165 -0.42 -16.95 -8.36
C THR A 165 -0.02 -17.44 -6.98
N MET A 166 -0.59 -16.88 -5.91
CA MET A 166 -0.32 -17.32 -4.54
C MET A 166 -0.79 -18.77 -4.31
N THR A 167 -1.95 -19.13 -4.85
CA THR A 167 -2.46 -20.51 -4.77
C THR A 167 -1.52 -21.50 -5.46
N LEU A 168 -1.07 -21.18 -6.68
CA LEU A 168 -0.10 -22.00 -7.42
C LEU A 168 1.22 -22.16 -6.65
N LEU A 169 1.72 -21.09 -6.03
CA LEU A 169 2.93 -21.13 -5.22
C LEU A 169 2.77 -22.02 -3.98
N LYS A 170 1.64 -21.88 -3.28
CA LYS A 170 1.29 -22.70 -2.12
C LYS A 170 1.21 -24.18 -2.49
N ASP A 171 0.56 -24.51 -3.60
CA ASP A 171 0.39 -25.89 -4.09
C ASP A 171 1.74 -26.49 -4.55
N ALA A 172 2.65 -25.67 -5.06
CA ALA A 172 4.05 -26.03 -5.30
C ALA A 172 4.89 -26.12 -4.01
N GLY A 173 4.27 -25.92 -2.84
CA GLY A 173 4.85 -26.00 -1.50
C GLY A 173 5.57 -24.74 -1.04
N VAL A 174 5.69 -23.70 -1.88
CA VAL A 174 6.44 -22.46 -1.56
C VAL A 174 5.82 -21.80 -0.32
N LYS A 175 6.64 -21.53 0.69
CA LYS A 175 6.18 -20.87 1.92
C LYS A 175 5.99 -19.37 1.66
N MET A 176 4.88 -18.80 2.10
CA MET A 176 4.63 -17.37 1.93
C MET A 176 4.50 -16.67 3.28
N ALA A 177 4.99 -15.43 3.34
CA ALA A 177 4.79 -14.55 4.49
C ALA A 177 4.61 -13.11 4.04
N VAL A 178 3.68 -12.40 4.68
CA VAL A 178 3.51 -10.95 4.50
C VAL A 178 4.42 -10.23 5.48
N VAL A 179 5.27 -9.34 4.97
CA VAL A 179 6.19 -8.50 5.73
C VAL A 179 5.91 -7.06 5.36
N SER A 180 5.29 -6.29 6.26
CA SER A 180 4.85 -4.94 5.94
C SER A 180 4.94 -4.00 7.13
N ASN A 181 5.12 -2.71 6.82
CA ASN A 181 5.05 -1.59 7.77
C ASN A 181 3.60 -1.12 7.98
N PHE A 182 2.60 -1.90 7.57
CA PHE A 182 1.20 -1.57 7.75
C PHE A 182 0.83 -1.55 9.25
N ASP A 183 -0.20 -0.78 9.61
CA ASP A 183 -0.70 -0.75 10.98
C ASP A 183 -1.45 -2.04 11.38
N SER A 184 -1.96 -2.04 12.61
CA SER A 184 -2.58 -3.20 13.26
C SER A 184 -3.79 -3.80 12.51
N ARG A 185 -4.38 -3.06 11.55
CA ARG A 185 -5.54 -3.53 10.77
C ARG A 185 -5.19 -4.61 9.74
N LEU A 186 -3.91 -4.74 9.34
CA LEU A 186 -3.49 -5.60 8.23
C LEU A 186 -3.99 -7.04 8.35
N ARG A 187 -3.86 -7.67 9.53
CA ARG A 187 -4.24 -9.08 9.70
C ARG A 187 -5.73 -9.32 9.44
N LYS A 188 -6.58 -8.37 9.85
CA LYS A 188 -8.02 -8.43 9.55
C LYS A 188 -8.28 -8.28 8.05
N LEU A 189 -7.60 -7.34 7.38
CA LEU A 189 -7.74 -7.14 5.93
C LEU A 189 -7.35 -8.39 5.12
N LEU A 190 -6.25 -9.05 5.47
CA LEU A 190 -5.84 -10.30 4.81
C LEU A 190 -6.87 -11.42 5.00
N LYS A 191 -7.59 -11.42 6.14
CA LYS A 191 -8.68 -12.36 6.39
C LYS A 191 -9.91 -12.02 5.54
N ASP A 192 -10.31 -10.75 5.53
CA ASP A 192 -11.48 -10.27 4.76
C ASP A 192 -11.28 -10.53 3.26
N LEU A 193 -10.05 -10.41 2.75
CA LEU A 193 -9.67 -10.71 1.37
C LEU A 193 -9.44 -12.21 1.09
N ASN A 194 -9.68 -13.09 2.06
CA ASN A 194 -9.50 -14.54 1.95
C ASN A 194 -8.08 -14.98 1.53
N ILE A 195 -7.04 -14.29 1.98
CA ILE A 195 -5.64 -14.66 1.67
C ILE A 195 -4.80 -14.98 2.92
N LEU A 196 -5.34 -14.79 4.12
CA LEU A 196 -4.63 -15.12 5.37
C LEU A 196 -4.34 -16.63 5.54
N HIS A 197 -5.04 -17.49 4.80
CA HIS A 197 -4.93 -18.94 4.89
C HIS A 197 -4.13 -19.57 3.74
N LEU A 198 -3.63 -18.75 2.81
CA LEU A 198 -2.74 -19.16 1.73
C LEU A 198 -1.31 -19.27 2.25
#